data_AF-Q56RJ3-F1
#
_entry.id   AF-Q56RJ3-F1
#
_cell.length_a   1.000
_cell.length_b   1.000
_cell.length_c   1.000
_cell.angle_alpha   90.00
_cell.angle_beta   90.00
_cell.angle_gamma   90.00
#
_symmetry.space_group_name_H-M   'P 1'
#
loop_
_entity.id
_entity.type
_entity.pdbx_description
1 polymer ?
#
loop_
_entity_poly.entity_id
_entity_poly.type
_entity_poly.pdbx_seq_one_letter_code
_entity_poly.pdbx_strand_id
1 'polypeptide(L)'
;PQLLSVLSSDETLRQKVNEAIEIITFKQKSESCSQSSQQKKSAPVVLVEPADDDNEPLFYSPGKRGFYTPRQGFATFERINAFRNIGRLIGLCLLQNELLPLFLQRHVLKYILGRKIKFHDLAFFDPALYESFRQIIQNVQTKDGEETINRMELCFVIDLMKEEGCGNTELIPGGREVPVTSSNIFDYIRRYTEYRLIKSQEKALEALKEGVFDVLPDNSMHSLTAEDLRLLLNGVGDINVSTLISYTTFNDESSEGPDKLLKFKRWFWSIVEKMNILERQDLVYFWTGSPALPASEEGFQ
;
A
#
# COMPACT_ATOMS: atom_id res chain seq x y z
N PRO A 1 -48.45 21.65 2.85
CA PRO A 1 -47.61 22.18 3.94
C PRO A 1 -46.18 21.59 4.04
N GLN A 2 -45.76 20.58 3.26
CA GLN A 2 -44.41 19.98 3.37
C GLN A 2 -43.37 20.50 2.36
N LEU A 3 -43.78 21.15 1.26
CA LEU A 3 -42.86 21.68 0.23
C LEU A 3 -42.11 22.96 0.64
N LEU A 4 -42.59 23.70 1.65
CA LEU A 4 -41.95 24.93 2.14
C LEU A 4 -40.76 24.66 3.08
N SER A 5 -40.69 23.47 3.69
CA SER A 5 -39.58 23.11 4.60
C SER A 5 -38.28 22.78 3.85
N VAL A 6 -38.38 22.20 2.65
CA VAL A 6 -37.22 21.81 1.82
C VAL A 6 -36.54 23.03 1.18
N LEU A 7 -37.31 24.07 0.85
CA LEU A 7 -36.75 25.33 0.32
C LEU A 7 -35.99 26.12 1.40
N SER A 8 -36.47 26.08 2.65
CA SER A 8 -35.77 26.72 3.78
C SER A 8 -34.44 26.04 4.12
N SER A 9 -34.32 24.73 3.90
CA SER A 9 -33.05 24.01 4.05
C SER A 9 -32.05 24.30 2.93
N ASP A 10 -32.53 24.56 1.71
CA ASP A 10 -31.65 24.78 0.56
C ASP A 10 -31.06 26.21 0.56
N GLU A 11 -31.84 27.23 0.96
CA GLU A 11 -31.32 28.58 1.18
C GLU A 11 -30.33 28.65 2.34
N THR A 12 -30.60 27.95 3.45
CA THR A 12 -29.67 27.90 4.59
C THR A 12 -28.37 27.16 4.26
N LEU A 13 -28.44 26.11 3.42
CA LEU A 13 -27.24 25.45 2.89
C LEU A 13 -26.43 26.38 1.99
N ARG A 14 -27.08 27.09 1.06
CA ARG A 14 -26.39 28.07 0.19
C ARG A 14 -25.75 29.21 0.98
N GLN A 15 -26.41 29.67 2.04
CA GLN A 15 -25.87 30.73 2.90
C GLN A 15 -24.62 30.26 3.65
N LYS A 16 -24.61 29.04 4.18
CA LYS A 16 -23.42 28.44 4.82
C LYS A 16 -22.27 28.21 3.84
N VAL A 17 -22.57 27.83 2.59
CA VAL A 17 -21.56 27.68 1.54
C VAL A 17 -20.92 29.02 1.20
N ASN A 18 -21.72 30.08 1.07
CA ASN A 18 -21.21 31.42 0.79
C ASN A 18 -20.37 31.97 1.95
N GLU A 19 -20.79 31.74 3.19
CA GLU A 19 -20.03 32.13 4.39
C GLU A 19 -18.67 31.39 4.45
N ALA A 20 -18.64 30.10 4.10
CA ALA A 20 -17.39 29.35 3.98
C ALA A 20 -16.47 29.87 2.86
N ILE A 21 -17.03 30.27 1.72
CA ILE A 21 -16.27 30.86 0.60
C ILE A 21 -15.66 32.21 0.98
N GLU A 22 -16.39 33.05 1.73
CA GLU A 22 -15.88 34.32 2.24
C GLU A 22 -14.72 34.13 3.21
N ILE A 23 -14.80 33.13 4.11
CA ILE A 23 -13.72 32.79 5.04
C ILE A 23 -12.46 32.33 4.28
N ILE A 24 -12.61 31.50 3.24
CA ILE A 24 -11.50 31.03 2.41
C ILE A 24 -10.86 32.19 1.65
N THR A 25 -11.68 33.07 1.08
CA THR A 25 -11.21 34.23 0.31
C THR A 25 -10.53 35.27 1.21
N PHE A 26 -11.02 35.44 2.44
CA PHE A 26 -10.41 36.32 3.45
C PHE A 26 -9.04 35.79 3.90
N LYS A 27 -8.88 34.47 4.09
CA LYS A 27 -7.59 33.84 4.40
C LYS A 27 -6.55 34.07 3.28
N GLN A 28 -6.95 33.89 2.01
CA GLN A 28 -6.07 34.17 0.86
C GLN A 28 -5.67 35.64 0.74
N LYS A 29 -6.57 36.57 1.08
CA LYS A 29 -6.24 38.02 1.14
C LYS A 29 -5.34 38.39 2.32
N SER A 30 -5.48 37.72 3.46
CA SER A 30 -4.56 37.96 4.59
C SER A 30 -3.15 37.45 4.33
N GLU A 31 -2.99 36.35 3.58
CA GLU A 31 -1.68 35.80 3.21
C GLU A 31 -0.97 36.63 2.13
N SER A 32 -1.72 37.29 1.24
CA SER A 32 -1.16 38.15 0.18
C SER A 32 -0.79 39.57 0.64
N CYS A 33 -1.30 40.04 1.78
CA CYS A 33 -0.99 41.39 2.29
C CYS A 33 0.22 41.46 3.23
N SER A 34 0.78 40.32 3.67
CA SER A 34 1.93 40.27 4.59
C SER A 34 3.30 40.29 3.92
N GLN A 35 3.39 40.31 2.58
CA GLN A 35 4.66 40.30 1.86
C GLN A 35 4.86 41.53 0.96
N SER A 36 4.95 42.71 1.55
CA SER A 36 5.58 43.84 0.86
C SER A 36 6.15 44.85 1.84
N SER A 37 7.41 44.67 2.27
CA SER A 37 8.42 45.76 2.33
C SER A 37 9.70 45.31 3.06
N GLN A 38 10.80 45.23 2.29
CA GLN A 38 12.13 45.84 2.53
C GLN A 38 13.28 44.99 1.95
N GLN A 39 13.88 45.51 0.88
CA GLN A 39 15.11 45.00 0.26
C GLN A 39 16.35 45.41 1.06
N LYS A 40 17.24 44.48 1.38
CA LYS A 40 18.70 44.70 1.48
C LYS A 40 19.49 43.42 1.12
N LYS A 41 20.58 43.63 0.39
CA LYS A 41 21.42 42.66 -0.35
C LYS A 41 22.27 41.75 0.56
N SER A 42 22.32 40.44 0.28
CA SER A 42 23.54 39.59 0.35
C SER A 42 23.31 38.10 -0.04
N ALA A 43 24.19 37.58 -0.92
CA ALA A 43 24.57 36.17 -1.22
C ALA A 43 23.48 35.14 -1.65
N PRO A 44 23.81 34.13 -2.49
CA PRO A 44 22.82 33.21 -3.03
C PRO A 44 22.45 32.18 -1.96
N VAL A 45 21.40 32.48 -1.20
CA VAL A 45 20.68 31.47 -0.44
C VAL A 45 19.81 30.72 -1.45
N VAL A 46 20.06 29.42 -1.61
CA VAL A 46 19.10 28.52 -2.24
C VAL A 46 17.82 28.65 -1.42
N LEU A 47 16.81 29.33 -1.97
CA LEU A 47 15.49 29.40 -1.39
C LEU A 47 14.94 27.97 -1.41
N VAL A 48 15.09 27.27 -0.30
CA VAL A 48 14.22 26.15 0.03
C VAL A 48 12.83 26.75 0.13
N GLU A 49 11.99 26.47 -0.88
CA GLU A 49 10.55 26.75 -0.78
C GLU A 49 10.04 26.20 0.56
N PRO A 50 9.13 26.90 1.26
CA PRO A 50 8.62 26.43 2.55
C PRO A 50 8.01 25.03 2.37
N ALA A 51 8.74 24.03 2.85
CA ALA A 51 8.36 22.63 2.82
C ALA A 51 7.40 22.37 3.99
N ASP A 52 6.11 22.63 3.80
CA ASP A 52 5.10 22.41 4.85
C ASP A 52 3.90 21.56 4.43
N ASP A 53 3.79 21.16 3.16
CA ASP A 53 2.68 20.30 2.74
C ASP A 53 3.11 18.84 2.65
N ASP A 54 2.81 18.07 3.69
CA ASP A 54 2.86 16.60 3.72
C ASP A 54 1.73 15.96 2.86
N ASN A 55 1.41 16.61 1.74
CA ASN A 55 0.35 16.29 0.76
C ASN A 55 0.78 15.22 -0.26
N GLU A 56 1.99 14.70 -0.12
CA GLU A 56 2.49 13.61 -0.94
C GLU A 56 1.67 12.32 -0.70
N PRO A 57 1.53 11.44 -1.71
CA PRO A 57 0.74 10.21 -1.59
C PRO A 57 1.13 9.39 -0.34
N LEU A 58 0.13 8.82 0.35
CA LEU A 58 0.35 8.01 1.56
C LEU A 58 1.10 6.70 1.27
N PHE A 59 1.02 6.19 0.04
CA PHE A 59 1.70 4.98 -0.38
C PHE A 59 2.48 5.18 -1.66
N TYR A 60 3.52 4.38 -1.84
CA TYR A 60 4.28 4.28 -3.09
C TYR A 60 4.54 2.80 -3.42
N SER A 61 4.89 2.51 -4.67
CA SER A 61 5.14 1.14 -5.13
C SER A 61 6.64 0.90 -5.37
N PRO A 62 7.37 0.28 -4.43
CA PRO A 62 8.77 -0.08 -4.64
C PRO A 62 8.88 -1.27 -5.60
N GLY A 63 9.85 -1.23 -6.51
CA GLY A 63 10.14 -2.34 -7.42
C GLY A 63 9.00 -2.65 -8.40
N LYS A 64 8.28 -3.77 -8.18
CA LYS A 64 7.23 -4.25 -9.09
C LYS A 64 5.96 -3.41 -8.92
N ARG A 65 5.45 -2.87 -10.03
CA ARG A 65 4.18 -2.12 -10.06
C ARG A 65 3.03 -2.95 -9.48
N GLY A 66 2.18 -2.30 -8.70
CA GLY A 66 0.94 -2.88 -8.17
C GLY A 66 0.99 -3.35 -6.72
N PHE A 67 2.14 -3.29 -6.03
CA PHE A 67 2.22 -3.50 -4.58
C PHE A 67 2.73 -2.25 -3.87
N TYR A 68 2.08 -1.88 -2.77
CA TYR A 68 2.24 -0.59 -2.13
C TYR A 68 2.84 -0.72 -0.73
N THR A 69 3.66 0.26 -0.37
CA THR A 69 4.24 0.41 0.96
C THR A 69 3.98 1.83 1.48
N PRO A 70 3.82 2.04 2.79
CA PRO A 70 3.62 3.36 3.36
C PRO A 70 4.78 4.32 3.05
N ARG A 71 4.42 5.56 2.72
CA ARG A 71 5.33 6.69 2.63
C ARG A 71 5.16 7.53 3.89
N GLN A 72 6.02 7.37 4.89
CA GLN A 72 5.82 8.02 6.19
C GLN A 72 5.82 9.55 6.12
N GLY A 73 6.61 10.15 5.20
CA GLY A 73 6.72 11.60 5.10
C GLY A 73 7.34 12.19 6.38
N PHE A 74 6.86 13.35 6.80
CA PHE A 74 7.33 14.01 8.02
C PHE A 74 6.71 13.46 9.31
N ALA A 75 5.82 12.47 9.18
CA ALA A 75 5.07 11.90 10.29
C ALA A 75 4.31 12.97 11.10
N THR A 76 3.69 13.93 10.41
CA THR A 76 2.77 14.88 11.02
C THR A 76 1.59 14.14 11.66
N PHE A 77 0.94 14.77 12.63
CA PHE A 77 -0.20 14.16 13.32
C PHE A 77 -1.30 13.75 12.34
N GLU A 78 -1.62 14.62 11.38
CA GLU A 78 -2.62 14.43 10.35
C GLU A 78 -2.28 13.22 9.46
N ARG A 79 -1.02 13.11 9.02
CA ARG A 79 -0.57 12.01 8.17
C ARG A 79 -0.56 10.67 8.89
N ILE A 80 -0.07 10.62 10.12
CA ILE A 80 -0.09 9.40 10.94
C ILE A 80 -1.54 8.98 11.25
N ASN A 81 -2.42 9.94 11.54
CA ASN A 81 -3.84 9.66 11.69
C ASN A 81 -4.48 9.15 10.40
N ALA A 82 -4.06 9.61 9.22
CA ALA A 82 -4.51 9.07 7.94
C ALA A 82 -4.12 7.59 7.78
N PHE A 83 -2.89 7.20 8.15
CA PHE A 83 -2.49 5.79 8.18
C PHE A 83 -3.35 4.95 9.16
N ARG A 84 -3.65 5.48 10.35
CA ARG A 84 -4.57 4.81 11.29
C ARG A 84 -5.97 4.64 10.70
N ASN A 85 -6.50 5.64 10.00
CA ASN A 85 -7.80 5.54 9.35
C ASN A 85 -7.81 4.52 8.21
N ILE A 86 -6.72 4.39 7.45
CA ILE A 86 -6.57 3.31 6.46
C ILE A 86 -6.52 1.95 7.15
N GLY A 87 -5.84 1.86 8.31
CA GLY A 87 -5.88 0.66 9.15
C GLY A 87 -7.30 0.27 9.55
N ARG A 88 -8.12 1.26 9.98
CA ARG A 88 -9.54 1.03 10.29
C ARG A 88 -10.34 0.57 9.09
N LEU A 89 -10.08 1.15 7.91
CA LEU A 89 -10.71 0.72 6.67
C LEU A 89 -10.36 -0.74 6.34
N ILE A 90 -9.08 -1.13 6.48
CA ILE A 90 -8.63 -2.52 6.35
C ILE A 90 -9.40 -3.43 7.34
N GLY A 91 -9.51 -3.02 8.60
CA GLY A 91 -10.26 -3.76 9.62
C GLY A 91 -11.75 -3.91 9.29
N LEU A 92 -12.39 -2.86 8.76
CA LEU A 92 -13.79 -2.89 8.32
C LEU A 92 -13.99 -3.81 7.10
N CYS A 93 -13.11 -3.74 6.10
CA CYS A 93 -13.12 -4.65 4.95
C CYS A 93 -13.06 -6.11 5.40
N LEU A 94 -12.15 -6.44 6.33
CA LEU A 94 -12.05 -7.79 6.89
C LEU A 94 -13.29 -8.22 7.67
N LEU A 95 -13.90 -7.30 8.44
CA LEU A 95 -15.10 -7.60 9.23
C LEU A 95 -16.34 -7.82 8.35
N GLN A 96 -16.43 -7.10 7.24
CA GLN A 96 -17.56 -7.14 6.31
C GLN A 96 -17.35 -8.13 5.15
N ASN A 97 -16.20 -8.81 5.09
CA ASN A 97 -15.79 -9.67 3.97
C ASN A 97 -15.77 -8.94 2.62
N GLU A 98 -15.41 -7.65 2.65
CA GLU A 98 -15.31 -6.78 1.49
C GLU A 98 -13.85 -6.68 1.00
N LEU A 99 -13.68 -6.61 -0.31
CA LEU A 99 -12.36 -6.54 -0.92
C LEU A 99 -11.83 -5.10 -0.91
N LEU A 100 -10.58 -4.95 -0.47
CA LEU A 100 -9.86 -3.69 -0.47
C LEU A 100 -9.07 -3.54 -1.78
N PRO A 101 -9.28 -2.48 -2.57
CA PRO A 101 -8.52 -2.22 -3.80
C PRO A 101 -7.12 -1.62 -3.53
N LEU A 102 -6.45 -2.06 -2.46
CA LEU A 102 -5.10 -1.67 -2.09
C LEU A 102 -4.27 -2.93 -1.81
N PHE A 103 -3.31 -3.20 -2.69
CA PHE A 103 -2.43 -4.36 -2.59
C PHE A 103 -1.18 -3.96 -1.79
N LEU A 104 -1.12 -4.36 -0.52
CA LEU A 104 0.01 -4.03 0.34
C LEU A 104 1.19 -4.99 0.13
N GLN A 105 2.39 -4.46 0.28
CA GLN A 105 3.62 -5.22 0.20
C GLN A 105 3.73 -6.23 1.35
N ARG A 106 4.38 -7.37 1.11
CA ARG A 106 4.43 -8.50 2.07
C ARG A 106 4.90 -8.11 3.47
N HIS A 107 5.89 -7.22 3.57
CA HIS A 107 6.41 -6.78 4.87
C HIS A 107 5.37 -5.96 5.67
N VAL A 108 4.50 -5.19 5.01
CA VAL A 108 3.41 -4.42 5.65
C VAL A 108 2.40 -5.39 6.28
N LEU A 109 1.98 -6.39 5.52
CA LEU A 109 1.06 -7.43 6.00
C LEU A 109 1.66 -8.20 7.19
N LYS A 110 2.95 -8.56 7.09
CA LYS A 110 3.68 -9.17 8.22
C LYS A 110 3.73 -8.27 9.44
N TYR A 111 3.97 -6.97 9.26
CA TYR A 111 4.04 -6.03 10.37
C TYR A 111 2.70 -5.92 11.10
N ILE A 112 1.59 -5.78 10.36
CA ILE A 112 0.23 -5.77 10.93
C ILE A 112 -0.01 -7.04 11.76
N LEU A 113 0.38 -8.21 11.24
CA LEU A 113 0.25 -9.51 11.91
C LEU A 113 1.28 -9.75 13.04
N GLY A 114 2.18 -8.81 13.32
CA GLY A 114 3.25 -8.99 14.31
C GLY A 114 4.27 -10.09 13.95
N ARG A 115 4.43 -10.39 12.65
CA ARG A 115 5.37 -11.43 12.17
C ARG A 115 6.76 -10.86 11.93
N LYS A 116 7.77 -11.68 12.22
CA LYS A 116 9.17 -11.34 11.93
C LYS A 116 9.40 -11.18 10.42
N ILE A 117 9.87 -10.01 10.03
CA ILE A 117 10.34 -9.70 8.67
C ILE A 117 11.76 -10.25 8.51
N LYS A 118 12.02 -10.91 7.37
CA LYS A 118 13.26 -11.62 7.05
C LYS A 118 13.88 -11.06 5.77
N PHE A 119 15.15 -11.38 5.53
CA PHE A 119 15.87 -11.02 4.29
C PHE A 119 15.08 -11.37 3.02
N HIS A 120 14.43 -12.54 2.96
CA HIS A 120 13.63 -12.98 1.82
C HIS A 120 12.41 -12.09 1.52
N ASP A 121 11.94 -11.30 2.49
CA ASP A 121 10.86 -10.34 2.25
C ASP A 121 11.32 -9.17 1.36
N LEU A 122 12.64 -8.90 1.31
CA LEU A 122 13.22 -7.93 0.39
C LEU A 122 12.99 -8.32 -1.07
N ALA A 123 12.93 -9.61 -1.41
CA ALA A 123 12.64 -10.06 -2.77
C ALA A 123 11.27 -9.58 -3.29
N PHE A 124 10.31 -9.33 -2.40
CA PHE A 124 8.99 -8.81 -2.76
C PHE A 124 9.00 -7.28 -2.89
N PHE A 125 9.82 -6.62 -2.07
CA PHE A 125 9.96 -5.16 -2.03
C PHE A 125 10.83 -4.62 -3.17
N ASP A 126 12.05 -5.16 -3.31
CA ASP A 126 13.02 -4.81 -4.32
C ASP A 126 13.76 -6.08 -4.78
N PRO A 127 13.26 -6.74 -5.84
CA PRO A 127 13.87 -7.96 -6.36
C PRO A 127 15.32 -7.77 -6.84
N ALA A 128 15.64 -6.57 -7.36
CA ALA A 128 16.97 -6.28 -7.89
C ALA A 128 17.99 -6.19 -6.75
N LEU A 129 17.67 -5.41 -5.71
CA LEU A 129 18.51 -5.31 -4.53
C LEU A 129 18.66 -6.65 -3.80
N TYR A 130 17.57 -7.42 -3.69
CA TYR A 130 17.63 -8.76 -3.11
C TYR A 130 18.61 -9.66 -3.87
N GLU A 131 18.58 -9.65 -5.20
CA GLU A 131 19.51 -10.46 -6.00
C GLU A 131 20.96 -9.96 -5.85
N SER A 132 21.19 -8.64 -5.80
CA SER A 132 22.52 -8.08 -5.52
C SER A 132 23.08 -8.55 -4.17
N PHE A 133 22.28 -8.48 -3.09
CA PHE A 133 22.70 -9.00 -1.78
C PHE A 133 22.89 -10.52 -1.79
N ARG A 134 22.05 -11.26 -2.51
CA ARG A 134 22.19 -12.71 -2.66
C ARG A 134 23.52 -13.07 -3.35
N GLN A 135 23.90 -12.35 -4.40
CA GLN A 135 25.19 -12.52 -5.07
C GLN A 135 26.36 -12.22 -4.14
N ILE A 136 26.29 -11.14 -3.35
CA ILE A 136 27.32 -10.82 -2.36
C ILE A 136 27.46 -11.97 -1.35
N ILE A 137 26.35 -12.47 -0.80
CA ILE A 137 26.35 -13.60 0.14
C ILE A 137 26.98 -14.85 -0.47
N GLN A 138 26.70 -15.15 -1.74
CA GLN A 138 27.29 -16.30 -2.44
C GLN A 138 28.80 -16.11 -2.64
N ASN A 139 29.23 -14.91 -3.03
CA ASN A 139 30.63 -14.61 -3.28
C ASN A 139 31.47 -14.64 -2.00
N VAL A 140 30.92 -14.23 -0.85
CA VAL A 140 31.59 -14.30 0.46
C VAL A 140 32.05 -15.73 0.81
N GLN A 141 31.35 -16.75 0.31
CA GLN A 141 31.68 -18.16 0.56
C GLN A 141 32.81 -18.68 -0.33
N THR A 142 33.28 -17.89 -1.30
CA THR A 142 34.37 -18.24 -2.21
C THR A 142 35.73 -17.73 -1.68
N LYS A 143 36.83 -18.23 -2.25
CA LYS A 143 38.18 -17.82 -1.84
C LYS A 143 38.49 -16.34 -2.08
N ASP A 144 37.84 -15.74 -3.08
CA ASP A 144 38.04 -14.34 -3.50
C ASP A 144 36.95 -13.40 -2.94
N GLY A 145 36.13 -13.88 -2.00
CA GLY A 145 34.98 -13.17 -1.46
C GLY A 145 35.35 -11.88 -0.72
N GLU A 146 36.43 -11.91 0.07
CA GLU A 146 36.88 -10.75 0.84
C GLU A 146 37.40 -9.61 -0.06
N GLU A 147 38.19 -9.94 -1.09
CA GLU A 147 38.62 -8.94 -2.08
C GLU A 147 37.43 -8.33 -2.81
N THR A 148 36.44 -9.14 -3.17
CA THR A 148 35.22 -8.68 -3.84
C THR A 148 34.44 -7.68 -2.98
N ILE A 149 34.26 -7.96 -1.69
CA ILE A 149 33.55 -7.06 -0.76
C ILE A 149 34.34 -5.78 -0.56
N ASN A 150 35.66 -5.88 -0.35
CA ASN A 150 36.51 -4.71 -0.15
C ASN A 150 36.47 -3.77 -1.35
N ARG A 151 36.39 -4.30 -2.58
CA ARG A 151 36.23 -3.51 -3.82
C ARG A 151 34.89 -2.80 -3.94
N MET A 152 33.86 -3.19 -3.17
CA MET A 152 32.57 -2.51 -3.15
C MET A 152 32.56 -1.28 -2.24
N GLU A 153 33.58 -1.10 -1.38
CA GLU A 153 33.74 0.06 -0.48
C GLU A 153 32.49 0.36 0.38
N LEU A 154 31.77 -0.70 0.77
CA LEU A 154 30.56 -0.57 1.58
C LEU A 154 30.91 -0.23 3.04
N CYS A 155 30.10 0.65 3.63
CA CYS A 155 30.11 0.95 5.06
C CYS A 155 28.71 0.67 5.64
N PHE A 156 28.55 0.69 6.96
CA PHE A 156 27.26 0.49 7.63
C PHE A 156 26.34 1.72 7.51
N VAL A 157 25.99 2.07 6.27
CA VAL A 157 25.19 3.22 5.89
C VAL A 157 24.17 2.78 4.84
N ILE A 158 23.01 3.43 4.81
CA ILE A 158 21.96 3.20 3.83
C ILE A 158 21.55 4.51 3.16
N ASP A 159 21.62 4.52 1.83
CA ASP A 159 21.03 5.57 1.00
C ASP A 159 19.52 5.38 0.92
N LEU A 160 18.75 6.42 1.18
CA LEU A 160 17.29 6.41 1.17
C LEU A 160 16.76 7.18 -0.04
N MET A 161 15.74 6.62 -0.68
CA MET A 161 15.01 7.33 -1.76
C MET A 161 14.07 8.41 -1.19
N LYS A 162 13.53 9.26 -2.06
CA LYS A 162 12.67 10.39 -1.67
C LYS A 162 11.47 9.94 -0.82
N GLU A 163 10.90 8.79 -1.16
CA GLU A 163 9.76 8.17 -0.49
C GLU A 163 10.09 7.67 0.93
N GLU A 164 11.37 7.46 1.22
CA GLU A 164 11.88 6.94 2.49
C GLU A 164 12.52 8.01 3.37
N GLY A 165 12.41 9.29 2.97
CA GLY A 165 12.95 10.43 3.71
C GLY A 165 14.17 11.09 3.08
N CYS A 166 14.73 10.52 1.99
CA CYS A 166 15.93 10.99 1.30
C CYS A 166 17.21 11.00 2.15
N GLY A 167 18.37 10.97 1.50
CA GLY A 167 19.67 11.15 2.15
C GLY A 167 20.29 9.84 2.63
N ASN A 168 21.21 9.95 3.59
CA ASN A 168 22.07 8.85 4.04
C ASN A 168 21.99 8.66 5.55
N THR A 169 21.67 7.44 5.99
CA THR A 169 21.54 7.12 7.42
C THR A 169 22.48 6.01 7.84
N GLU A 170 23.05 6.12 9.04
CA GLU A 170 23.90 5.07 9.61
C GLU A 170 23.05 3.92 10.15
N LEU A 171 23.42 2.68 9.81
CA LEU A 171 22.75 1.47 10.28
C LEU A 171 23.16 1.06 11.71
N ILE A 172 24.30 1.58 12.16
CA ILE A 172 24.85 1.46 13.51
C ILE A 172 25.50 2.79 13.89
N PRO A 173 25.67 3.11 15.18
CA PRO A 173 26.38 4.32 15.60
C PRO A 173 27.81 4.37 15.03
N GLY A 174 28.16 5.44 14.32
CA GLY A 174 29.46 5.59 13.66
C GLY A 174 29.60 4.73 12.40
N GLY A 175 28.50 4.26 11.83
CA GLY A 175 28.49 3.29 10.72
C GLY A 175 29.21 3.77 9.45
N ARG A 176 29.41 5.08 9.28
CA ARG A 176 30.21 5.67 8.19
C ARG A 176 31.68 5.26 8.23
N GLU A 177 32.22 4.97 9.40
CA GLU A 177 33.62 4.60 9.60
C GLU A 177 33.81 3.07 9.73
N VAL A 178 32.72 2.31 9.70
CA VAL A 178 32.74 0.86 9.85
C VAL A 178 32.62 0.21 8.47
N PRO A 179 33.73 -0.28 7.88
CA PRO A 179 33.68 -0.96 6.59
C PRO A 179 32.97 -2.32 6.73
N VAL A 180 32.27 -2.69 5.67
CA VAL A 180 31.67 -4.01 5.53
C VAL A 180 32.75 -4.98 5.07
N THR A 181 32.85 -6.13 5.76
CA THR A 181 33.82 -7.19 5.52
C THR A 181 33.10 -8.54 5.46
N SER A 182 33.81 -9.58 5.03
CA SER A 182 33.25 -10.95 4.98
C SER A 182 32.70 -11.44 6.32
N SER A 183 33.23 -10.96 7.45
CA SER A 183 32.79 -11.39 8.78
C SER A 183 31.53 -10.68 9.27
N ASN A 184 31.27 -9.45 8.80
CA ASN A 184 30.15 -8.63 9.27
C ASN A 184 29.03 -8.42 8.22
N ILE A 185 29.22 -8.88 6.98
CA ILE A 185 28.28 -8.71 5.85
C ILE A 185 26.86 -9.17 6.16
N PHE A 186 26.70 -10.28 6.90
CA PHE A 186 25.37 -10.79 7.26
C PHE A 186 24.62 -9.85 8.20
N ASP A 187 25.34 -9.20 9.13
CA ASP A 187 24.75 -8.19 10.02
C ASP A 187 24.42 -6.91 9.26
N TYR A 188 25.31 -6.48 8.35
CA TYR A 188 25.04 -5.37 7.44
C TYR A 188 23.75 -5.58 6.65
N ILE A 189 23.63 -6.70 5.93
CA ILE A 189 22.44 -7.01 5.10
C ILE A 189 21.17 -7.11 5.96
N ARG A 190 21.26 -7.72 7.16
CA ARG A 190 20.13 -7.81 8.09
C ARG A 190 19.64 -6.43 8.49
N ARG A 191 20.55 -5.55 8.96
CA ARG A 191 20.22 -4.18 9.39
C ARG A 191 19.74 -3.32 8.24
N TYR A 192 20.37 -3.44 7.08
CA TYR A 192 19.93 -2.75 5.87
C TYR A 192 18.49 -3.11 5.54
N THR A 193 18.17 -4.41 5.52
CA THR A 193 16.82 -4.90 5.21
C THR A 193 15.81 -4.44 6.26
N GLU A 194 16.14 -4.56 7.55
CA GLU A 194 15.27 -4.10 8.64
C GLU A 194 15.02 -2.59 8.58
N TYR A 195 16.08 -1.81 8.30
CA TYR A 195 15.95 -0.36 8.21
C TYR A 195 15.04 0.02 7.05
N ARG A 196 15.30 -0.54 5.86
CA ARG A 196 14.59 -0.24 4.64
C ARG A 196 13.11 -0.64 4.69
N LEU A 197 12.81 -1.82 5.22
CA LEU A 197 11.44 -2.36 5.26
C LEU A 197 10.64 -1.88 6.47
N ILE A 198 11.29 -1.45 7.56
CA ILE A 198 10.61 -1.11 8.82
C ILE A 198 10.99 0.29 9.30
N LYS A 199 12.26 0.52 9.64
CA LYS A 199 12.66 1.74 10.37
C LYS A 199 12.42 3.04 9.61
N SER A 200 12.55 3.03 8.29
CA SER A 200 12.25 4.17 7.42
C SER A 200 10.79 4.66 7.54
N GLN A 201 9.88 3.79 7.97
CA GLN A 201 8.43 4.02 7.95
C GLN A 201 7.70 3.49 9.20
N GLU A 202 8.42 3.30 10.31
CA GLU A 202 7.95 2.59 11.49
C GLU A 202 6.68 3.21 12.10
N LYS A 203 6.57 4.55 12.10
CA LYS A 203 5.39 5.24 12.65
C LYS A 203 4.15 5.02 11.79
N ALA A 204 4.31 4.98 10.46
CA ALA A 204 3.21 4.72 9.54
C ALA A 204 2.72 3.27 9.65
N LEU A 205 3.66 2.31 9.79
CA LEU A 205 3.35 0.91 10.01
C LEU A 205 2.60 0.66 11.32
N GLU A 206 3.08 1.25 12.42
CA GLU A 206 2.43 1.10 13.73
C GLU A 206 1.03 1.72 13.71
N ALA A 207 0.87 2.91 13.13
CA ALA A 207 -0.46 3.52 12.99
C ALA A 207 -1.43 2.68 12.15
N LEU A 208 -0.97 2.10 11.02
CA LEU A 208 -1.77 1.15 10.23
C LEU A 208 -2.21 -0.04 11.07
N LYS A 209 -1.27 -0.67 11.78
CA LYS A 209 -1.54 -1.81 12.66
C LYS A 209 -2.54 -1.46 13.76
N GLU A 210 -2.31 -0.37 14.48
CA GLU A 210 -3.25 0.13 15.51
C GLU A 210 -4.64 0.36 14.91
N GLY A 211 -4.73 0.95 13.72
CA GLY A 211 -6.00 1.16 13.04
C GLY A 211 -6.75 -0.13 12.72
N VAL A 212 -6.03 -1.19 12.32
CA VAL A 212 -6.66 -2.51 12.08
C VAL A 212 -7.26 -3.07 13.36
N PHE A 213 -6.54 -2.99 14.47
CA PHE A 213 -6.97 -3.51 15.78
C PHE A 213 -7.90 -2.56 16.55
N ASP A 214 -8.10 -1.32 16.09
CA ASP A 214 -9.22 -0.48 16.54
C ASP A 214 -10.58 -1.10 16.16
N VAL A 215 -10.61 -1.92 15.10
CA VAL A 215 -11.83 -2.54 14.55
C VAL A 215 -11.90 -4.04 14.87
N LEU A 216 -10.78 -4.74 14.71
CA LEU A 216 -10.70 -6.18 14.94
C LEU A 216 -10.13 -6.49 16.33
N PRO A 217 -10.61 -7.55 17.02
CA PRO A 217 -10.01 -7.95 18.29
C PRO A 217 -8.58 -8.48 18.07
N ASP A 218 -7.67 -8.17 19.00
CA ASP A 218 -6.22 -8.46 18.92
C ASP A 218 -5.85 -9.90 18.54
N ASN A 219 -6.69 -10.88 18.91
CA ASN A 219 -6.41 -12.30 18.67
C ASN A 219 -7.02 -12.85 17.35
N SER A 220 -7.81 -12.05 16.61
CA SER A 220 -8.52 -12.51 15.41
C SER A 220 -7.60 -13.05 14.31
N MET A 221 -6.37 -12.54 14.22
CA MET A 221 -5.47 -12.79 13.09
C MET A 221 -4.21 -13.60 13.45
N HIS A 222 -4.15 -14.20 14.65
CA HIS A 222 -2.93 -14.86 15.14
C HIS A 222 -2.52 -16.11 14.35
N SER A 223 -3.43 -16.79 13.64
CA SER A 223 -3.11 -17.96 12.80
C SER A 223 -2.73 -17.59 11.36
N LEU A 224 -2.99 -16.35 10.94
CA LEU A 224 -2.84 -15.95 9.55
C LEU A 224 -1.36 -15.74 9.16
N THR A 225 -1.04 -16.18 7.94
CA THR A 225 0.18 -15.77 7.25
C THR A 225 -0.06 -14.45 6.48
N ALA A 226 1.02 -13.83 6.00
CA ALA A 226 0.91 -12.64 5.16
C ALA A 226 0.18 -12.93 3.85
N GLU A 227 0.34 -14.15 3.32
CA GLU A 227 -0.38 -14.63 2.14
C GLU A 227 -1.88 -14.78 2.41
N ASP A 228 -2.26 -15.34 3.55
CA ASP A 228 -3.68 -15.47 3.93
C ASP A 228 -4.33 -14.09 4.10
N LEU A 229 -3.66 -13.15 4.78
CA LEU A 229 -4.18 -11.80 4.94
C LEU A 229 -4.32 -11.08 3.59
N ARG A 230 -3.37 -11.27 2.66
CA ARG A 230 -3.49 -10.72 1.30
C ARG A 230 -4.71 -11.28 0.58
N LEU A 231 -4.96 -12.59 0.69
CA LEU A 231 -6.10 -13.25 0.07
C LEU A 231 -7.42 -12.76 0.65
N LEU A 232 -7.49 -12.56 1.97
CA LEU A 232 -8.67 -12.00 2.63
C LEU A 232 -8.95 -10.56 2.18
N LEU A 233 -7.91 -9.74 2.04
CA LEU A 233 -8.07 -8.33 1.64
C LEU A 233 -8.33 -8.13 0.16
N ASN A 234 -7.65 -8.88 -0.71
CA ASN A 234 -7.63 -8.61 -2.14
C ASN A 234 -8.29 -9.72 -2.99
N GLY A 235 -8.70 -10.82 -2.37
CA GLY A 235 -9.30 -11.96 -3.04
C GLY A 235 -8.31 -12.78 -3.87
N VAL A 236 -8.88 -13.66 -4.69
CA VAL A 236 -8.19 -14.52 -5.63
C VAL A 236 -8.33 -13.93 -7.04
N GLY A 237 -7.21 -13.49 -7.60
CA GLY A 237 -7.17 -12.99 -8.98
C GLY A 237 -7.12 -14.10 -10.04
N ASP A 238 -6.73 -15.33 -9.67
CA ASP A 238 -6.76 -16.48 -10.56
C ASP A 238 -8.14 -17.14 -10.53
N ILE A 239 -8.97 -16.80 -11.52
CA ILE A 239 -10.35 -17.24 -11.58
C ILE A 239 -10.40 -18.68 -12.13
N ASN A 240 -10.66 -19.61 -11.22
CA ASN A 240 -10.96 -20.99 -11.57
C ASN A 240 -12.38 -21.09 -12.13
N VAL A 241 -12.49 -21.44 -13.42
CA VAL A 241 -13.78 -21.52 -14.11
C VAL A 241 -14.69 -22.59 -13.50
N SER A 242 -14.15 -23.70 -13.02
CA SER A 242 -14.94 -24.73 -12.34
C SER A 242 -15.59 -24.20 -11.06
N THR A 243 -14.88 -23.37 -10.31
CA THR A 243 -15.40 -22.70 -9.11
C THR A 243 -16.46 -21.67 -9.47
N LEU A 244 -16.24 -20.88 -10.53
CA LEU A 244 -17.22 -19.91 -11.00
C LEU A 244 -18.52 -20.60 -11.46
N ILE A 245 -18.41 -21.76 -12.13
CA ILE A 245 -19.56 -22.60 -12.49
C ILE A 245 -20.34 -23.02 -11.25
N SER A 246 -19.67 -23.47 -10.18
CA SER A 246 -20.37 -23.95 -8.98
C SER A 246 -21.15 -22.86 -8.24
N TYR A 247 -20.72 -21.59 -8.36
CA TYR A 247 -21.40 -20.45 -7.73
C TYR A 247 -22.39 -19.71 -8.65
N THR A 248 -22.48 -20.07 -9.92
CA THR A 248 -23.35 -19.35 -10.86
C THR A 248 -24.69 -20.06 -11.06
N THR A 249 -25.78 -19.40 -10.68
CA THR A 249 -27.14 -19.82 -11.03
C THR A 249 -27.65 -19.04 -12.23
N PHE A 250 -28.19 -19.75 -13.23
CA PHE A 250 -28.84 -19.11 -14.38
C PHE A 250 -30.33 -18.95 -14.10
N ASN A 251 -30.80 -17.71 -14.04
CA ASN A 251 -32.21 -17.40 -14.03
C ASN A 251 -32.73 -17.43 -15.47
N ASP A 252 -33.62 -18.37 -15.77
CA ASP A 252 -34.20 -18.52 -17.11
C ASP A 252 -35.49 -17.70 -17.22
N GLU A 253 -35.42 -16.60 -17.95
CA GLU A 253 -36.58 -15.76 -18.30
C GLU A 253 -37.02 -15.95 -19.77
N SER A 254 -36.38 -16.86 -20.51
CA SER A 254 -36.53 -16.98 -21.95
C SER A 254 -37.77 -17.79 -22.40
N SER A 255 -38.41 -18.52 -21.48
CA SER A 255 -39.51 -19.47 -21.76
C SER A 255 -39.16 -20.57 -22.80
N GLU A 256 -37.87 -20.79 -23.06
CA GLU A 256 -37.38 -21.77 -24.02
C GLU A 256 -37.31 -23.19 -23.41
N GLY A 257 -37.24 -24.21 -24.28
CA GLY A 257 -37.11 -25.60 -23.82
C GLY A 257 -35.77 -25.88 -23.12
N PRO A 258 -35.73 -26.85 -22.18
CA PRO A 258 -34.55 -27.12 -21.34
C PRO A 258 -33.29 -27.48 -22.15
N ASP A 259 -33.46 -28.08 -23.34
CA ASP A 259 -32.35 -28.45 -24.22
C ASP A 259 -31.60 -27.24 -24.81
N LYS A 260 -32.32 -26.15 -25.15
CA LYS A 260 -31.69 -24.93 -25.65
C LYS A 260 -30.94 -24.21 -24.53
N LEU A 261 -31.53 -24.14 -23.34
CA LEU A 261 -30.89 -23.55 -22.17
C LEU A 261 -29.61 -24.31 -21.80
N LEU A 262 -29.63 -25.65 -21.83
CA LEU A 262 -28.45 -26.47 -21.56
C LEU A 262 -27.34 -26.25 -22.60
N LYS A 263 -27.69 -26.10 -23.88
CA LYS A 263 -26.73 -25.77 -24.94
C LYS A 263 -26.11 -24.39 -24.72
N PHE A 264 -26.91 -23.38 -24.38
CA PHE A 264 -26.43 -22.04 -24.08
C PHE A 264 -25.43 -22.05 -22.91
N LYS A 265 -25.79 -22.69 -21.79
CA LYS A 265 -24.90 -22.82 -20.62
C LYS A 265 -23.56 -23.44 -21.00
N ARG A 266 -23.57 -24.52 -21.80
CA ARG A 266 -22.35 -25.18 -22.28
C ARG A 266 -21.50 -24.27 -23.18
N TRP A 267 -22.11 -23.54 -24.10
CA TRP A 267 -21.38 -22.61 -24.96
C TRP A 267 -20.78 -21.45 -24.17
N PHE A 268 -21.54 -20.87 -23.27
CA PHE A 268 -21.08 -19.80 -22.39
C PHE A 268 -19.81 -20.24 -21.65
N TRP A 269 -19.87 -21.35 -20.91
CA TRP A 269 -18.72 -21.83 -20.14
C TRP A 269 -17.55 -22.27 -21.03
N SER A 270 -17.79 -22.86 -22.20
CA SER A 270 -16.71 -23.20 -23.14
C SER A 270 -15.97 -21.97 -23.67
N ILE A 271 -16.62 -20.81 -23.77
CA ILE A 271 -15.97 -19.55 -24.12
C ILE A 271 -15.17 -19.04 -22.92
N VAL A 272 -15.75 -19.05 -21.71
CA VAL A 272 -15.06 -18.60 -20.49
C VAL A 272 -13.81 -19.43 -20.19
N GLU A 273 -13.84 -20.74 -20.43
CA GLU A 273 -12.66 -21.61 -20.31
C GLU A 273 -11.51 -21.20 -21.24
N LYS A 274 -11.84 -20.67 -22.44
CA LYS A 274 -10.85 -20.22 -23.43
C LYS A 274 -10.32 -18.81 -23.15
N MET A 275 -10.96 -18.05 -22.27
CA MET A 275 -10.50 -16.72 -21.87
C MET A 275 -9.16 -16.81 -21.13
N ASN A 276 -8.30 -15.83 -21.36
CA ASN A 276 -7.09 -15.62 -20.59
C ASN A 276 -7.42 -15.01 -19.20
N ILE A 277 -6.42 -14.91 -18.32
CA ILE A 277 -6.62 -14.47 -16.93
C ILE A 277 -7.24 -13.06 -16.87
N LEU A 278 -6.80 -12.12 -17.72
CA LEU A 278 -7.31 -10.75 -17.73
C LEU A 278 -8.76 -10.71 -18.22
N GLU A 279 -9.09 -11.45 -19.28
CA GLU A 279 -10.46 -11.55 -19.80
C GLU A 279 -11.43 -12.14 -18.77
N ARG A 280 -10.97 -13.13 -17.98
CA ARG A 280 -11.78 -13.68 -16.87
C ARG A 280 -11.98 -12.64 -15.77
N GLN A 281 -10.95 -11.88 -15.42
CA GLN A 281 -11.06 -10.80 -14.43
C GLN A 281 -12.01 -9.71 -14.90
N ASP A 282 -11.96 -9.33 -16.17
CA ASP A 282 -12.88 -8.35 -16.76
C ASP A 282 -14.33 -8.86 -16.75
N LEU A 283 -14.55 -10.14 -17.03
CA LEU A 283 -15.88 -10.76 -16.94
C LEU A 283 -16.42 -10.73 -15.50
N VAL A 284 -15.61 -11.09 -14.51
CA VAL A 284 -16.00 -11.06 -13.10
C VAL A 284 -16.23 -9.62 -12.63
N TYR A 285 -15.39 -8.67 -13.06
CA TYR A 285 -15.58 -7.25 -12.78
C TYR A 285 -16.88 -6.72 -13.39
N PHE A 286 -17.21 -7.11 -14.62
CA PHE A 286 -18.47 -6.73 -15.26
C PHE A 286 -19.70 -7.23 -14.49
N TRP A 287 -19.61 -8.41 -13.86
CA TRP A 287 -20.72 -8.98 -13.08
C TRP A 287 -20.82 -8.48 -11.65
N THR A 288 -19.67 -8.27 -11.00
CA THR A 288 -19.60 -8.09 -9.53
C THR A 288 -19.08 -6.72 -9.12
N GLY A 289 -18.54 -5.93 -10.05
CA GLY A 289 -17.82 -4.69 -9.74
C GLY A 289 -16.43 -4.92 -9.10
N SER A 290 -15.98 -6.17 -8.94
CA SER A 290 -14.66 -6.53 -8.43
C SER A 290 -13.92 -7.42 -9.45
N PRO A 291 -12.62 -7.16 -9.73
CA PRO A 291 -11.84 -8.01 -10.63
C PRO A 291 -11.34 -9.29 -9.96
N ALA A 292 -11.64 -9.51 -8.67
CA ALA A 292 -11.18 -10.65 -7.89
C ALA A 292 -12.35 -11.34 -7.19
N LEU A 293 -12.22 -12.66 -7.03
CA LEU A 293 -13.18 -13.47 -6.28
C LEU A 293 -12.84 -13.46 -4.79
N PRO A 294 -13.83 -13.47 -3.88
CA PRO A 294 -13.60 -13.65 -2.46
C PRO A 294 -12.85 -14.95 -2.16
N ALA A 295 -12.10 -14.97 -1.06
CA ALA A 295 -11.33 -16.14 -0.65
C ALA A 295 -12.20 -17.28 -0.06
N SER A 296 -13.43 -17.00 0.35
CA SER A 296 -14.37 -17.94 0.98
C SER A 296 -15.71 -18.02 0.24
N GLU A 297 -16.42 -19.15 0.40
CA GLU A 297 -17.76 -19.35 -0.18
C GLU A 297 -18.78 -18.32 0.35
N GLU A 298 -18.63 -17.90 1.60
CA GLU A 298 -19.48 -16.87 2.23
C GLU A 298 -19.39 -15.51 1.54
N GLY A 299 -18.29 -15.22 0.82
CA GLY A 299 -18.18 -13.98 0.05
C GLY A 299 -19.00 -13.97 -1.24
N PHE A 300 -19.57 -15.11 -1.65
CA PHE A 300 -20.44 -15.22 -2.82
C PHE A 300 -21.94 -15.08 -2.49
N GLN A 301 -22.31 -15.00 -1.21
CA GLN A 301 -23.70 -14.90 -0.74
C GLN A 301 -24.14 -13.46 -0.49
#